data_AF-R9K141-F1
#
_entry.id   AF-R9K141-F1
#
_cell.length_a   1.000
_cell.length_b   1.000
_cell.length_c   1.000
_cell.angle_alpha   90.00
_cell.angle_beta   90.00
_cell.angle_gamma   90.00
#
_symmetry.space_group_name_H-M   'P 1'
#
loop_
_entity.id
_entity.type
_entity.pdbx_description
1 polymer ?
#
loop_
_entity_poly.entity_id
_entity_poly.type
_entity_poly.pdbx_seq_one_letter_code
_entity_poly.pdbx_strand_id
1 'polypeptide(L)'
;MKLEQAYLRKIDSKSIRDVLEKKLEDGVPLSDDELMQFIILPLTYKGKEAKREAVKEAVYLAKKITDKKNQMFVLSGILVFADKIIDAKTAEQIKEVIRMTQVAQLLLEEGRDEGRVEGKKEERTEGIKVLVDSLRAFAIPDEDIIGKLIEKYQLTKDEADKFIKQN
;
A
#
# COMPACT_ATOMS: atom_id res chain seq x y z
N MET A 1 11.24 -36.38 19.70
CA MET A 1 10.42 -35.50 18.83
C MET A 1 9.38 -36.39 18.16
N LYS A 2 8.08 -36.20 18.42
CA LYS A 2 7.01 -36.93 17.71
C LYS A 2 6.68 -36.13 16.45
N LEU A 3 6.76 -36.78 15.29
CA LEU A 3 6.37 -36.19 14.02
C LEU A 3 4.87 -36.44 13.82
N GLU A 4 4.05 -35.39 13.83
CA GLU A 4 2.64 -35.48 13.46
C GLU A 4 2.46 -35.12 12.00
N GLN A 5 1.89 -36.05 11.22
CA GLN A 5 1.59 -35.83 9.81
C GLN A 5 0.18 -35.23 9.69
N ALA A 6 0.09 -33.97 9.25
CA ALA A 6 -1.17 -33.30 8.97
C ALA A 6 -1.48 -33.29 7.47
N TYR A 7 -2.63 -33.82 7.07
CA TYR A 7 -3.15 -33.66 5.71
C TYR A 7 -3.83 -32.29 5.60
N LEU A 8 -3.14 -31.31 5.02
CA LEU A 8 -3.62 -29.93 4.87
C LEU A 8 -5.03 -29.81 4.26
N ARG A 9 -5.42 -30.75 3.38
CA ARG A 9 -6.76 -30.78 2.75
C ARG A 9 -7.91 -31.14 3.70
N LYS A 10 -7.61 -31.72 4.86
CA LYS A 10 -8.60 -32.09 5.88
C LYS A 10 -8.74 -31.01 6.97
N ILE A 11 -7.92 -29.96 6.90
CA ILE A 11 -7.95 -28.85 7.84
C ILE A 11 -9.13 -27.94 7.47
N ASP A 12 -10.00 -27.68 8.45
CA ASP A 12 -11.10 -26.72 8.30
C ASP A 12 -10.54 -25.30 8.28
N SER A 13 -10.30 -24.81 7.06
CA SER A 13 -9.66 -23.53 6.81
C SER A 13 -10.53 -22.37 7.29
N LYS A 14 -11.86 -22.53 7.19
CA LYS A 14 -12.80 -21.49 7.57
C LYS A 14 -12.85 -21.34 9.09
N SER A 15 -12.98 -22.46 9.81
CA SER A 15 -12.98 -22.46 11.27
C SER A 15 -11.70 -21.84 11.85
N ILE A 16 -10.53 -22.24 11.33
CA ILE A 16 -9.24 -21.66 11.75
C ILE A 16 -9.20 -20.16 11.47
N ARG A 17 -9.59 -19.74 10.26
CA ARG A 17 -9.58 -18.32 9.90
C ARG A 17 -10.48 -17.49 10.81
N ASP A 18 -11.71 -17.94 11.03
CA ASP A 18 -12.70 -17.21 11.83
C ASP A 18 -12.23 -17.07 13.30
N VAL A 19 -11.55 -18.10 13.85
CA VAL A 19 -10.92 -18.03 15.19
C VAL A 19 -9.76 -17.04 15.22
N LEU A 20 -8.85 -17.11 14.24
CA LEU A 20 -7.69 -16.22 14.16
C LEU A 20 -8.12 -14.76 14.00
N GLU A 21 -9.05 -14.49 13.08
CA GLU A 21 -9.57 -13.15 12.81
C GLU A 21 -10.19 -12.54 14.07
N LYS A 22 -11.07 -13.28 14.76
CA LYS A 22 -11.68 -12.82 16.00
C LYS A 22 -10.64 -12.49 17.08
N LYS A 23 -9.66 -13.37 17.29
CA LYS A 23 -8.59 -13.11 18.28
C LYS A 23 -7.77 -11.87 17.93
N LEU A 24 -7.44 -11.68 16.67
CA LEU A 24 -6.68 -10.51 16.22
C LEU A 24 -7.49 -9.22 16.38
N GLU A 25 -8.80 -9.25 16.14
CA GLU A 25 -9.70 -8.12 16.39
C GLU A 25 -9.83 -7.79 17.87
N ASP A 26 -9.90 -8.81 18.72
CA ASP A 26 -9.99 -8.68 20.18
C ASP A 26 -8.62 -8.36 20.83
N GLY A 27 -7.53 -8.30 20.05
CA GLY A 27 -6.16 -8.07 20.54
C GLY A 27 -5.60 -9.22 21.39
N VAL A 28 -6.18 -10.41 21.29
CA VAL A 28 -5.79 -11.61 22.05
C VAL A 28 -4.55 -12.24 21.42
N PRO A 29 -3.50 -12.55 22.21
CA PRO A 29 -2.32 -13.24 21.70
C PRO A 29 -2.65 -14.62 21.11
N LEU A 30 -2.00 -14.93 19.98
CA LEU A 30 -2.05 -16.25 19.37
C LEU A 30 -1.04 -17.19 20.05
N SER A 31 -1.45 -18.44 20.26
CA SER A 31 -0.57 -19.53 20.71
C SER A 31 0.35 -20.02 19.60
N ASP A 32 1.39 -20.79 19.94
CA ASP A 32 2.33 -21.35 18.96
C ASP A 32 1.63 -22.21 17.89
N ASP A 33 0.67 -23.04 18.30
CA ASP A 33 -0.14 -23.86 17.37
C ASP A 33 -0.96 -22.98 16.42
N GLU A 34 -1.55 -21.90 16.93
CA GLU A 34 -2.32 -20.94 16.13
C GLU A 34 -1.42 -20.17 15.15
N LEU A 35 -0.21 -19.78 15.57
CA LEU A 35 0.78 -19.17 14.68
C LEU A 35 1.18 -20.13 13.54
N MET A 36 1.39 -21.41 13.86
CA MET A 36 1.70 -22.44 12.86
C MET A 36 0.52 -22.67 11.92
N GLN A 37 -0.70 -22.76 12.45
CA GLN A 37 -1.93 -22.87 11.66
C GLN A 37 -2.11 -21.66 10.73
N PHE A 38 -1.81 -20.46 11.21
CA PHE A 38 -1.90 -19.24 10.42
C PHE A 38 -0.92 -19.25 9.24
N ILE A 39 0.33 -19.67 9.48
CA ILE A 39 1.35 -19.77 8.43
C ILE A 39 0.91 -20.74 7.31
N ILE A 40 0.33 -21.89 7.67
CA ILE A 40 -0.08 -22.92 6.69
C ILE A 40 -1.48 -22.69 6.11
N LEU A 41 -2.28 -21.78 6.69
CA LEU A 41 -3.67 -21.54 6.30
C LEU A 41 -3.82 -21.31 4.78
N PRO A 42 -2.99 -20.52 4.09
CA PRO A 42 -3.15 -20.35 2.66
C PRO A 42 -2.96 -21.66 1.86
N LEU A 43 -2.27 -22.66 2.40
CA LEU A 43 -1.98 -23.93 1.73
C LEU A 43 -3.15 -24.92 1.78
N THR A 44 -4.08 -24.75 2.72
CA THR A 44 -5.22 -25.65 2.92
C THR A 44 -6.29 -25.45 1.84
N TYR A 45 -6.32 -24.28 1.20
CA TYR A 45 -7.23 -23.96 0.10
C TYR A 45 -6.95 -24.77 -1.17
N LYS A 46 -7.98 -25.06 -1.96
CA LYS A 46 -7.88 -25.83 -3.21
C LYS A 46 -7.77 -24.90 -4.42
N GLY A 47 -6.81 -25.16 -5.30
CA GLY A 47 -6.61 -24.41 -6.55
C GLY A 47 -5.69 -23.20 -6.38
N LYS A 48 -5.01 -22.81 -7.47
CA LYS A 48 -3.95 -21.79 -7.43
C LYS A 48 -4.49 -20.41 -7.06
N GLU A 49 -5.64 -20.01 -7.63
CA GLU A 49 -6.25 -18.70 -7.37
C GLU A 49 -6.76 -18.58 -5.93
N ALA A 50 -7.47 -19.58 -5.41
CA ALA A 50 -7.94 -19.56 -4.02
C ALA A 50 -6.78 -19.46 -3.02
N LYS A 51 -5.65 -20.15 -3.28
CA LYS A 51 -4.45 -20.03 -2.46
C LYS A 51 -3.83 -18.63 -2.54
N ARG A 52 -3.82 -17.99 -3.72
CA ARG A 52 -3.33 -16.62 -3.91
C ARG A 52 -4.15 -15.61 -3.13
N GLU A 53 -5.48 -15.72 -3.17
CA GLU A 53 -6.36 -14.86 -2.36
C GLU A 53 -6.20 -15.12 -0.86
N ALA A 54 -6.15 -16.39 -0.45
CA ALA A 54 -5.93 -16.76 0.96
C ALA A 54 -4.58 -16.25 1.50
N VAL A 55 -3.55 -16.18 0.65
CA VAL A 55 -2.30 -15.52 1.01
C VAL A 55 -2.52 -14.03 1.27
N LYS A 56 -3.19 -13.31 0.36
CA LYS A 56 -3.40 -11.85 0.50
C LYS A 56 -4.16 -11.54 1.79
N GLU A 57 -5.21 -12.32 2.06
CA GLU A 57 -5.97 -12.26 3.30
C GLU A 57 -5.08 -12.54 4.52
N ALA A 58 -4.27 -13.60 4.48
CA ALA A 58 -3.38 -13.94 5.59
C ALA A 58 -2.35 -12.85 5.87
N VAL A 59 -1.78 -12.21 4.84
CA VAL A 59 -0.87 -11.08 4.99
C VAL A 59 -1.58 -9.87 5.60
N TYR A 60 -2.81 -9.59 5.16
CA TYR A 60 -3.62 -8.51 5.73
C TYR A 60 -3.90 -8.74 7.22
N LEU A 61 -4.29 -9.96 7.60
CA LEU A 61 -4.53 -10.31 9.00
C LEU A 61 -3.24 -10.30 9.83
N ALA A 62 -2.11 -10.80 9.30
CA ALA A 62 -0.84 -10.83 10.02
C ALA A 62 -0.32 -9.42 10.39
N LYS A 63 -0.69 -8.39 9.62
CA LYS A 63 -0.40 -6.98 9.96
C LYS A 63 -1.07 -6.53 11.26
N LYS A 64 -2.17 -7.18 11.66
CA LYS A 64 -2.91 -6.88 12.91
C LYS A 64 -2.26 -7.51 14.15
N ILE A 65 -1.30 -8.43 14.00
CA ILE A 65 -0.58 -9.02 15.13
C ILE A 65 0.21 -7.91 15.86
N THR A 66 -0.07 -7.74 17.15
CA THR A 66 0.56 -6.68 17.97
C THR A 66 2.01 -7.02 18.32
N ASP A 67 2.28 -8.28 18.69
CA ASP A 67 3.63 -8.73 18.99
C ASP A 67 4.49 -8.78 17.72
N LYS A 68 5.54 -7.96 17.67
CA LYS A 68 6.37 -7.81 16.46
C LYS A 68 7.17 -9.05 16.10
N LYS A 69 7.54 -9.86 17.09
CA LYS A 69 8.27 -11.12 16.86
C LYS A 69 7.37 -12.15 16.19
N ASN A 70 6.14 -12.31 16.69
CA ASN A 70 5.13 -13.20 16.12
C ASN A 70 4.63 -12.71 14.77
N GLN A 71 4.45 -11.39 14.60
CA GLN A 71 4.15 -10.79 13.30
C GLN A 71 5.22 -11.12 12.26
N MET A 72 6.49 -10.92 12.60
CA MET A 72 7.61 -11.22 11.71
C MET A 72 7.70 -12.72 11.42
N PHE A 73 7.49 -13.56 12.43
CA PHE A 73 7.49 -15.02 12.27
C PHE A 73 6.41 -15.50 11.30
N VAL A 74 5.16 -15.05 11.47
CA VAL A 74 4.04 -15.42 10.59
C VAL A 74 4.27 -14.93 9.17
N LEU A 75 4.65 -13.66 8.99
CA LEU A 75 4.91 -13.09 7.67
C LEU A 75 6.06 -13.80 6.96
N SER A 76 7.14 -14.13 7.68
CA SER A 76 8.27 -14.89 7.13
C SER A 76 7.84 -16.30 6.74
N GLY A 77 7.04 -16.98 7.56
CA GLY A 77 6.49 -18.29 7.24
C GLY A 77 5.63 -18.27 5.97
N ILE A 78 4.72 -17.30 5.87
CA ILE A 78 3.89 -17.09 4.67
C ILE A 78 4.78 -16.82 3.45
N LEU A 79 5.84 -16.00 3.58
CA LEU A 79 6.80 -15.71 2.51
C LEU A 79 7.64 -16.93 2.07
N VAL A 80 7.85 -17.92 2.93
CA VAL A 80 8.55 -19.16 2.51
C VAL A 80 7.64 -20.01 1.63
N PHE A 81 6.36 -20.14 2.02
CA PHE A 81 5.36 -20.88 1.25
C PHE A 81 4.87 -20.13 0.01
N ALA A 82 5.05 -18.81 0.05
CA ALA A 82 4.74 -17.89 -1.02
C ALA A 82 5.42 -18.19 -2.33
N ASP A 83 6.70 -18.53 -2.25
CA ASP A 83 7.63 -18.48 -3.37
C ASP A 83 7.22 -19.43 -4.52
N LYS A 84 6.37 -20.43 -4.21
CA LYS A 84 5.82 -21.39 -5.17
C LYS A 84 4.38 -21.10 -5.64
N ILE A 85 3.68 -20.13 -5.06
CA ILE A 85 2.22 -19.95 -5.21
C ILE A 85 1.81 -18.47 -5.47
N ILE A 86 2.59 -17.51 -4.99
CA ILE A 86 2.27 -16.07 -4.94
C ILE A 86 2.70 -15.31 -6.22
N ASP A 87 2.05 -14.18 -6.49
CA ASP A 87 2.47 -13.18 -7.48
C ASP A 87 3.56 -12.21 -6.93
N ALA A 88 4.44 -11.71 -7.79
CA ALA A 88 5.57 -10.88 -7.36
C ALA A 88 5.19 -9.67 -6.48
N LYS A 89 4.01 -9.09 -6.67
CA LYS A 89 3.54 -7.91 -5.92
C LYS A 89 3.25 -8.26 -4.46
N THR A 90 2.54 -9.35 -4.22
CA THR A 90 2.24 -9.79 -2.84
C THR A 90 3.51 -10.20 -2.08
N ALA A 91 4.48 -10.82 -2.76
CA ALA A 91 5.78 -11.13 -2.16
C ALA A 91 6.55 -9.86 -1.75
N GLU A 92 6.53 -8.83 -2.61
CA GLU A 92 7.18 -7.55 -2.31
C GLU A 92 6.50 -6.84 -1.13
N GLN A 93 5.17 -6.90 -1.02
CA GLN A 93 4.45 -6.36 0.14
C GLN A 93 4.84 -7.05 1.46
N ILE A 94 5.03 -8.36 1.45
CA ILE A 94 5.47 -9.08 2.65
C ILE A 94 6.90 -8.67 3.01
N LYS A 95 7.80 -8.57 2.03
CA LYS A 95 9.19 -8.13 2.23
C LYS A 95 9.24 -6.70 2.76
N GLU A 96 8.40 -5.81 2.28
CA GLU A 96 8.27 -4.45 2.79
C GLU A 96 7.92 -4.48 4.26
N VAL A 97 6.87 -5.22 4.66
CA VAL A 97 6.46 -5.31 6.07
C VAL A 97 7.53 -5.94 6.96
N ILE A 98 8.26 -6.95 6.47
CA ILE A 98 9.39 -7.55 7.21
C ILE A 98 10.53 -6.53 7.37
N ARG A 99 10.80 -5.71 6.35
CA ARG A 99 11.82 -4.65 6.39
C ARG A 99 11.36 -3.43 7.19
N MET A 100 10.06 -3.26 7.43
CA MET A 100 9.50 -2.08 8.09
C MET A 100 9.92 -2.04 9.58
N THR A 101 10.86 -1.14 9.86
CA THR A 101 11.11 -0.62 11.20
C THR A 101 10.22 0.60 11.46
N GLN A 102 10.11 1.06 12.71
CA GLN A 102 9.41 2.30 13.04
C GLN A 102 10.00 3.52 12.29
N VAL A 103 11.32 3.55 12.10
CA VAL A 103 12.00 4.57 11.30
C VAL A 103 11.62 4.45 9.81
N ALA A 104 11.58 3.23 9.27
CA ALA A 104 11.16 3.02 7.89
C ALA A 104 9.69 3.42 7.64
N GLN A 105 8.81 3.26 8.63
CA GLN A 105 7.42 3.74 8.57
C GLN A 105 7.36 5.27 8.45
N LEU A 106 8.09 5.98 9.33
CA LEU A 106 8.15 7.43 9.30
C LEU A 106 8.69 7.95 7.96
N LEU A 107 9.79 7.37 7.46
CA LEU A 107 10.39 7.79 6.18
C LEU A 107 9.47 7.52 4.98
N LEU A 108 8.70 6.42 4.98
CA LEU A 108 7.72 6.14 3.92
C LEU A 108 6.53 7.10 3.97
N GLU A 109 6.09 7.48 5.16
CA GLU A 109 5.01 8.45 5.34
C GLU A 109 5.47 9.85 4.91
N GLU A 110 6.66 10.28 5.34
CA GLU A 110 7.32 11.51 4.89
C GLU A 110 7.44 11.54 3.35
N GLY A 111 7.97 10.49 2.74
CA GLY A 111 8.10 10.42 1.27
C GLY A 111 6.76 10.45 0.54
N ARG A 112 5.68 9.91 1.13
CA ARG A 112 4.33 10.01 0.56
C ARG A 112 3.77 11.42 0.65
N ASP A 113 4.01 12.11 1.75
CA ASP A 113 3.54 13.49 1.93
C ASP A 113 4.31 14.46 1.05
N GLU A 114 5.62 14.31 0.94
CA GLU A 114 6.46 15.04 -0.02
C GLU A 114 5.95 14.82 -1.45
N GLY A 115 5.74 13.56 -1.86
CA GLY A 115 5.22 13.24 -3.19
C GLY A 115 3.83 13.84 -3.46
N ARG A 116 2.95 13.93 -2.45
CA ARG A 116 1.64 14.61 -2.59
C ARG A 116 1.79 16.12 -2.76
N VAL A 117 2.70 16.73 -2.02
CA VAL A 117 2.97 18.18 -2.12
C VAL A 117 3.57 18.51 -3.47
N GLU A 118 4.54 17.73 -3.93
CA GLU A 118 5.17 17.89 -5.23
C GLU A 118 4.15 17.69 -6.36
N GLY A 119 3.37 16.61 -6.33
CA GLY A 119 2.33 16.36 -7.33
C GLY A 119 1.28 17.48 -7.42
N LYS A 120 0.87 18.07 -6.29
CA LYS A 120 -0.04 19.23 -6.30
C LYS A 120 0.61 20.48 -6.92
N LYS A 121 1.91 20.70 -6.70
CA LYS A 121 2.63 21.83 -7.31
C LYS A 121 2.80 21.63 -8.82
N GLU A 122 3.10 20.41 -9.25
CA GLU A 122 3.19 20.05 -10.67
C GLU A 122 1.82 20.19 -11.35
N GLU A 123 0.76 19.62 -10.79
CA GLU A 123 -0.61 19.74 -11.32
C GLU A 123 -1.04 21.22 -11.43
N ARG A 124 -0.73 22.04 -10.41
CA ARG A 124 -1.04 23.47 -10.44
C ARG A 124 -0.28 24.18 -11.55
N THR A 125 1.02 23.89 -11.70
CA THR A 125 1.88 24.47 -12.74
C THR A 125 1.39 24.08 -14.14
N GLU A 126 1.11 22.80 -14.35
CA GLU A 126 0.66 22.27 -15.64
C GLU A 126 -0.74 22.77 -15.99
N GLY A 127 -1.64 22.81 -15.01
CA GLY A 127 -2.98 23.39 -15.18
C GLY A 127 -2.95 24.88 -15.55
N ILE A 128 -1.99 25.66 -15.02
CA ILE A 128 -1.79 27.05 -15.42
C ILE A 128 -1.31 27.14 -16.86
N LYS A 129 -0.35 26.31 -17.28
CA LYS A 129 0.14 26.29 -18.67
C LYS A 129 -0.99 25.96 -19.66
N VAL A 130 -1.75 24.91 -19.40
CA VAL A 130 -2.91 24.52 -20.23
C VAL A 130 -3.94 25.65 -20.33
N LEU A 131 -4.19 26.36 -19.23
CA LEU A 131 -5.08 27.53 -19.24
C LEU A 131 -4.53 28.67 -20.10
N VAL A 132 -3.24 29.00 -19.96
CA VAL A 132 -2.57 30.03 -20.78
C VAL A 132 -2.69 29.69 -22.26
N ASP A 133 -2.35 28.46 -22.64
CA ASP A 133 -2.40 28.00 -24.03
C ASP A 133 -3.81 28.06 -24.60
N SER A 134 -4.81 27.66 -23.79
CA SER A 134 -6.22 27.74 -24.16
C SER A 134 -6.65 29.20 -24.39
N LEU A 135 -6.30 30.11 -23.49
CA LEU A 135 -6.67 31.53 -23.60
C LEU A 135 -5.98 32.21 -24.80
N ARG A 136 -4.72 31.87 -25.07
CA ARG A 136 -4.02 32.33 -26.28
C ARG A 136 -4.65 31.81 -27.57
N ALA A 137 -5.12 30.56 -27.59
CA ALA A 137 -5.84 30.01 -28.74
C ALA A 137 -7.15 30.77 -29.03
N PHE A 138 -7.77 31.38 -28.01
CA PHE A 138 -8.92 32.29 -28.15
C PHE A 138 -8.52 33.74 -28.44
N ALA A 139 -7.24 34.01 -28.74
CA ALA A 139 -6.68 35.34 -28.99
C ALA A 139 -6.90 36.34 -27.84
N ILE A 140 -6.94 35.84 -26.59
CA ILE A 140 -6.96 36.71 -25.41
C ILE A 140 -5.57 37.35 -25.25
N PRO A 141 -5.49 38.69 -25.10
CA PRO A 141 -4.21 39.38 -24.89
C PRO A 141 -3.50 38.91 -23.62
N ASP A 142 -2.17 38.81 -23.66
CA ASP A 142 -1.35 38.35 -22.53
C ASP A 142 -1.60 39.18 -21.25
N GLU A 143 -1.87 40.50 -21.36
CA GLU A 143 -2.21 41.36 -20.22
C GLU A 143 -3.48 40.89 -19.47
N ASP A 144 -4.51 40.47 -20.20
CA ASP A 144 -5.76 39.97 -19.64
C ASP A 144 -5.58 38.57 -19.05
N ILE A 145 -4.72 37.75 -19.66
CA ILE A 145 -4.35 36.43 -19.12
C ILE A 145 -3.60 36.61 -17.80
N ILE A 146 -2.64 37.54 -17.72
CA ILE A 146 -1.92 37.88 -16.48
C ILE A 146 -2.91 38.28 -15.38
N GLY A 147 -3.87 39.16 -15.69
CA GLY A 147 -4.93 39.54 -14.74
C GLY A 147 -5.70 38.33 -14.21
N LYS A 148 -6.11 37.41 -15.08
CA LYS A 148 -6.80 36.17 -14.70
C LYS A 148 -5.94 35.22 -13.87
N LEU A 149 -4.65 35.11 -14.17
CA LEU A 149 -3.71 34.28 -13.40
C LEU A 149 -3.51 34.82 -11.98
N ILE A 150 -3.36 36.13 -11.84
CA ILE A 150 -3.26 36.82 -10.54
C ILE A 150 -4.54 36.59 -9.74
N GLU A 151 -5.72 36.80 -10.34
CA GLU A 151 -7.02 36.64 -9.67
C GLU A 151 -7.29 35.19 -9.25
N LYS A 152 -7.16 34.23 -10.19
CA LYS A 152 -7.58 32.84 -9.97
C LYS A 152 -6.57 32.01 -9.19
N TYR A 153 -5.28 32.27 -9.35
CA TYR A 153 -4.22 31.49 -8.72
C TYR A 153 -3.49 32.27 -7.64
N GLN A 154 -3.87 33.51 -7.35
CA GLN A 154 -3.25 34.37 -6.33
C GLN A 154 -1.74 34.54 -6.56
N LEU A 155 -1.33 34.58 -7.83
CA LEU A 155 0.06 34.80 -8.22
C LEU A 155 0.42 36.26 -8.10
N THR A 156 1.69 36.55 -7.85
CA THR A 156 2.24 37.88 -8.09
C THR A 156 2.34 38.16 -9.58
N LYS A 157 2.44 39.45 -9.95
CA LYS A 157 2.63 39.85 -11.36
C LYS A 157 3.87 39.20 -11.97
N ASP A 158 4.98 39.17 -11.24
CA ASP A 158 6.23 38.57 -11.71
C ASP A 158 6.12 37.04 -11.91
N GLU A 159 5.34 36.35 -11.08
CA GLU A 159 5.08 34.92 -11.24
C GLU A 159 4.18 34.64 -12.44
N ALA A 160 3.10 35.40 -12.61
CA ALA A 160 2.21 35.28 -13.76
C ALA A 160 2.96 35.56 -15.08
N ASP A 161 3.81 36.59 -15.10
CA ASP A 161 4.65 36.94 -16.25
C ASP A 161 5.60 35.80 -16.66
N LYS A 162 6.09 34.99 -15.71
CA LYS A 162 6.93 33.83 -16.03
C LYS A 162 6.16 32.77 -16.81
N PHE A 163 4.90 32.52 -16.47
CA PHE A 163 4.06 31.55 -17.19
C PHE A 163 3.74 32.00 -18.61
N ILE A 164 3.67 33.31 -18.86
CA ILE A 164 3.48 33.88 -20.19
C ILE A 164 4.76 33.83 -21.03
N LYS A 165 5.93 34.03 -20.41
CA LYS A 165 7.23 34.07 -21.11
C LYS A 165 7.83 32.68 -21.40
N GLN A 166 7.35 31.64 -20.71
CA GLN A 166 7.88 30.27 -20.82
C GLN A 166 7.08 29.38 -21.79
N ASN A 167 5.91 29.82 -22.24
CA ASN A 167 5.08 29.20 -23.29
C ASN A 167 5.05 30.10 -24.53
#